data_AF-A0A2V9ZLV0-F1
#
_entry.id   AF-A0A2V9ZLV0-F1
#
_cell.length_a   1.000
_cell.length_b   1.000
_cell.length_c   1.000
_cell.angle_alpha   90.00
_cell.angle_beta   90.00
_cell.angle_gamma   90.00
#
_symmetry.space_group_name_H-M   'P 1'
#
loop_
_entity.id
_entity.type
_entity.pdbx_description
1 polymer ?
#
loop_
_entity_poly.entity_id
_entity_poly.type
_entity_poly.pdbx_seq_one_letter_code
_entity_poly.pdbx_strand_id
1 'polypeptide(L)'
;MAILAHVLQLVGWWIAPLIIFMIKRESRFVSFHALQALLLQLAYMIVMGAFVVLWVASVFLTIGTQAGHQGGPPPPIIFLFPLVWLGFMGIWVVMLVVAIVYGIKAGRGEWAEYPLIGRLARKFLKIGPAGAFLEQAS
;
A
#
# COMPACT_ATOMS: atom_id res chain seq x y z
N MET A 1 -13.78 -15.09 -1.93
CA MET A 1 -13.50 -13.82 -2.65
C MET A 1 -12.59 -12.86 -1.89
N ALA A 2 -12.71 -12.68 -0.56
CA ALA A 2 -11.84 -11.75 0.18
C ALA A 2 -10.33 -12.11 0.13
N ILE A 3 -9.99 -13.40 0.12
CA ILE A 3 -8.62 -13.89 -0.13
C ILE A 3 -8.08 -13.34 -1.46
N LEU A 4 -8.91 -13.38 -2.52
CA LEU A 4 -8.50 -12.92 -3.84
C LEU A 4 -8.19 -11.42 -3.86
N ALA A 5 -8.85 -10.60 -3.05
CA ALA A 5 -8.48 -9.18 -2.95
C ALA A 5 -7.05 -8.98 -2.42
N HIS A 6 -6.62 -9.79 -1.45
CA HIS A 6 -5.28 -9.71 -0.87
C HIS A 6 -4.20 -10.43 -1.69
N VAL A 7 -4.57 -11.47 -2.43
CA VAL A 7 -3.64 -12.19 -3.31
C VAL A 7 -3.50 -11.45 -4.65
N LEU A 8 -4.61 -10.99 -5.24
CA LEU A 8 -4.58 -10.30 -6.52
C LEU A 8 -4.01 -8.88 -6.43
N GLN A 9 -3.95 -8.24 -5.25
CA GLN A 9 -3.17 -7.01 -5.13
C GLN A 9 -1.67 -7.23 -5.40
N LEU A 10 -1.15 -8.45 -5.26
CA LEU A 10 0.26 -8.75 -5.55
C LEU A 10 0.55 -8.81 -7.05
N VAL A 11 -0.43 -9.26 -7.84
CA VAL A 11 -0.27 -9.51 -9.29
C VAL A 11 -0.99 -8.47 -10.14
N GLY A 12 -2.24 -8.16 -9.80
CA GLY A 12 -3.07 -7.13 -10.44
C GLY A 12 -2.95 -5.75 -9.78
N TRP A 13 -1.99 -5.59 -8.87
CA TRP A 13 -1.64 -4.31 -8.23
C TRP A 13 -2.86 -3.62 -7.60
N TRP A 14 -3.02 -2.30 -7.72
CA TRP A 14 -4.21 -1.59 -7.18
C TRP A 14 -5.49 -1.85 -7.99
N ILE A 15 -5.38 -2.34 -9.23
CA ILE A 15 -6.53 -2.50 -10.15
C ILE A 15 -7.41 -3.67 -9.71
N ALA A 16 -6.81 -4.81 -9.38
CA ALA A 16 -7.56 -5.99 -8.96
C ALA A 16 -8.45 -5.76 -7.71
N PRO A 17 -7.95 -5.21 -6.59
CA PRO A 17 -8.80 -4.94 -5.44
C PRO A 17 -9.83 -3.84 -5.73
N LEU A 18 -9.58 -2.93 -6.70
CA LEU A 18 -10.56 -1.92 -7.14
C LEU A 18 -11.75 -2.58 -7.83
N ILE A 19 -11.45 -3.45 -8.80
CA ILE A 19 -12.46 -4.22 -9.52
C ILE A 19 -13.29 -5.06 -8.53
N ILE A 20 -12.63 -5.77 -7.62
CA ILE A 20 -13.31 -6.59 -6.61
C ILE A 20 -14.19 -5.73 -5.70
N PHE A 21 -13.69 -4.58 -5.25
CA PHE A 21 -14.46 -3.66 -4.42
C PHE A 21 -15.71 -3.15 -5.13
N MET A 22 -15.61 -2.79 -6.42
CA MET A 22 -16.74 -2.31 -7.22
C MET A 22 -17.77 -3.41 -7.52
N ILE A 23 -17.32 -4.63 -7.81
CA ILE A 23 -18.21 -5.75 -8.16
C ILE A 23 -18.88 -6.35 -6.93
N LYS A 24 -18.16 -6.52 -5.82
CA LYS A 24 -18.63 -7.26 -4.64
C LYS A 24 -19.18 -6.38 -3.52
N ARG A 25 -19.85 -5.28 -3.89
CA ARG A 25 -20.51 -4.33 -2.96
C ARG A 25 -21.63 -4.96 -2.13
N GLU A 26 -22.22 -6.05 -2.61
CA GLU A 26 -23.25 -6.85 -1.92
C GLU A 26 -22.74 -7.51 -0.62
N SER A 27 -21.47 -7.93 -0.59
CA SER A 27 -20.87 -8.55 0.58
C SER A 27 -20.02 -7.54 1.33
N ARG A 28 -20.49 -7.13 2.51
CA ARG A 28 -19.76 -6.19 3.39
C ARG A 28 -18.40 -6.72 3.79
N PHE A 29 -18.32 -8.03 4.05
CA PHE A 29 -17.06 -8.70 4.38
C PHE A 29 -16.05 -8.59 3.24
N VAL A 30 -16.46 -8.88 2.01
CA VAL A 30 -15.57 -8.79 0.84
C VAL A 30 -15.23 -7.34 0.53
N SER A 31 -16.21 -6.44 0.60
CA SER A 31 -16.02 -4.99 0.39
C SER A 31 -15.03 -4.39 1.39
N PHE A 32 -15.07 -4.81 2.65
CA PHE A 32 -14.16 -4.35 3.70
C PHE A 32 -12.71 -4.74 3.39
N HIS A 33 -12.45 -6.03 3.13
CA HIS A 33 -11.10 -6.52 2.82
C HIS A 33 -10.56 -5.96 1.51
N ALA A 34 -11.40 -5.84 0.48
CA ALA A 34 -11.02 -5.23 -0.79
C ALA A 34 -10.67 -3.74 -0.63
N LEU A 35 -11.45 -3.00 0.16
CA LEU A 35 -11.16 -1.59 0.44
C LEU A 35 -9.87 -1.43 1.27
N GLN A 36 -9.60 -2.33 2.23
CA GLN A 36 -8.35 -2.30 2.97
C GLN A 36 -7.13 -2.56 2.09
N ALA A 37 -7.22 -3.52 1.17
CA ALA A 37 -6.17 -3.77 0.17
C ALA A 37 -5.95 -2.53 -0.71
N LEU A 38 -7.02 -1.89 -1.17
CA LEU A 38 -6.94 -0.64 -1.95
C LEU A 38 -6.26 0.49 -1.20
N LEU A 39 -6.71 0.76 0.03
CA LEU A 39 -6.19 1.83 0.86
C LEU A 39 -4.72 1.59 1.23
N LEU A 40 -4.32 0.34 1.47
CA LEU A 40 -2.92 -0.02 1.68
C LEU A 40 -2.07 0.28 0.44
N GLN A 41 -2.54 -0.11 -0.74
CA GLN A 41 -1.84 0.12 -2.00
C GLN A 41 -1.73 1.61 -2.33
N LEU A 42 -2.78 2.38 -2.07
CA LEU A 42 -2.80 3.82 -2.24
C LEU A 42 -1.83 4.52 -1.28
N ALA A 43 -1.84 4.15 0.00
CA ALA A 43 -0.92 4.68 0.99
C ALA A 43 0.54 4.39 0.63
N TYR A 44 0.82 3.15 0.19
CA TYR A 44 2.14 2.77 -0.31
C TYR A 44 2.56 3.61 -1.51
N MET A 45 1.68 3.81 -2.49
CA MET A 45 1.97 4.62 -3.69
C MET A 45 2.26 6.08 -3.34
N ILE A 46 1.52 6.67 -2.40
CA ILE A 46 1.75 8.06 -1.97
C ILE A 46 3.10 8.20 -1.28
N VAL A 47 3.39 7.35 -0.28
CA VAL A 47 4.65 7.41 0.48
C VAL A 47 5.84 7.12 -0.41
N MET A 48 5.76 6.05 -1.22
CA MET A 48 6.83 5.65 -2.12
C MET A 48 7.02 6.68 -3.23
N GLY A 49 5.93 7.18 -3.82
CA GLY A 49 5.98 8.21 -4.86
C GLY A 49 6.61 9.51 -4.35
N ALA A 50 6.21 9.99 -3.17
CA ALA A 50 6.82 11.16 -2.56
C ALA A 50 8.32 10.95 -2.30
N PHE A 51 8.70 9.79 -1.75
CA PHE A 51 10.11 9.46 -1.57
C PHE A 51 10.88 9.44 -2.89
N VAL A 52 10.36 8.79 -3.94
CA VAL A 52 11.01 8.71 -5.25
C VAL A 52 11.17 10.09 -5.87
N VAL A 53 10.15 10.96 -5.79
CA VAL A 53 10.24 12.34 -6.27
C VAL A 53 11.33 13.11 -5.52
N LEU A 54 11.38 13.02 -4.20
CA LEU A 54 12.42 13.67 -3.39
C LEU A 54 13.82 13.13 -3.71
N TRP A 55 13.94 11.81 -3.86
CA TRP A 55 15.18 11.15 -4.22
C TRP A 55 15.67 11.62 -5.59
N VAL A 56 14.83 11.56 -6.61
CA VAL A 56 15.15 11.99 -7.97
C VAL A 56 15.50 13.48 -8.01
N ALA A 57 14.71 14.33 -7.34
CA ALA A 57 15.00 15.76 -7.24
C ALA A 57 16.36 16.03 -6.58
N SER A 58 16.71 15.29 -5.52
CA SER A 58 18.00 15.43 -4.85
C SER A 58 19.18 14.98 -5.73
N VAL A 59 18.99 13.94 -6.55
CA VAL A 59 19.99 13.51 -7.55
C VAL A 59 20.19 14.60 -8.60
N PHE A 60 19.13 15.15 -9.17
CA PHE A 60 19.25 16.24 -10.15
C PHE A 60 19.86 17.51 -9.56
N LEU A 61 19.49 17.87 -8.33
CA LEU A 61 20.06 19.01 -7.63
C LEU A 61 21.57 18.85 -7.40
N THR A 62 22.00 17.67 -6.95
CA THR A 62 23.42 17.39 -6.70
C THR A 62 24.25 17.34 -7.98
N ILE A 63 23.71 16.80 -9.08
CA ILE A 63 24.37 16.85 -10.39
C ILE A 63 24.46 18.30 -10.88
N GLY A 64 23.39 19.09 -10.73
CA GLY A 64 23.33 20.49 -11.16
C GLY A 64 24.34 21.39 -10.42
N THR A 65 24.53 21.18 -9.11
CA THR A 65 25.53 21.93 -8.33
C THR A 65 26.97 21.49 -8.62
N GLN A 66 27.18 20.25 -9.08
CA GLN A 66 28.50 19.73 -9.45
C GLN A 66 28.88 19.98 -10.92
N ALA A 67 27.95 20.41 -11.77
CA ALA A 67 28.16 20.60 -13.22
C ALA A 67 29.30 21.59 -13.60
N GLY A 68 29.83 22.37 -12.66
CA GLY A 68 31.02 23.22 -12.85
C GLY A 68 32.38 22.56 -12.52
N HIS A 69 32.38 21.36 -11.94
CA HIS A 69 33.60 20.68 -11.47
C HIS A 69 34.06 19.64 -12.51
N GLN A 70 34.94 20.03 -13.44
CA GLN A 70 35.55 19.09 -14.39
C GLN A 70 36.47 18.12 -13.62
N GLY A 71 36.12 16.83 -13.59
CA GLY A 71 36.96 15.76 -13.02
C GLY A 71 36.75 15.42 -11.54
N GLY A 72 35.71 15.95 -10.88
CA GLY A 72 35.36 15.58 -9.51
C GLY A 72 34.73 14.17 -9.37
N PRO A 73 34.79 13.54 -8.18
CA PRO A 73 34.14 12.25 -7.94
C PRO A 73 32.60 12.38 -8.06
N PRO A 74 31.89 11.31 -8.47
CA PRO A 74 30.42 11.31 -8.56
C PRO A 74 29.74 11.70 -7.24
N PRO A 75 28.53 12.31 -7.28
CA PRO A 75 27.78 12.64 -6.08
C PRO A 75 27.65 11.45 -5.10
N PRO A 76 27.94 11.64 -3.80
CA PRO A 76 27.81 10.58 -2.78
C PRO A 76 26.44 9.89 -2.76
N ILE A 77 25.38 10.62 -3.13
CA ILE A 77 24.00 10.11 -3.16
C ILE A 77 23.81 8.94 -4.13
N ILE A 78 24.62 8.84 -5.20
CA ILE A 78 24.55 7.73 -6.15
C ILE A 78 25.02 6.43 -5.49
N PHE A 79 26.03 6.50 -4.62
CA PHE A 79 26.52 5.31 -3.91
C PHE A 79 25.56 4.82 -2.82
N LEU A 80 24.60 5.64 -2.40
CA LEU A 80 23.52 5.24 -1.51
C LEU A 80 22.39 4.50 -2.25
N PHE A 81 22.35 4.53 -3.58
CA PHE A 81 21.30 3.90 -4.37
C PHE A 81 21.09 2.41 -4.06
N PRO A 82 22.13 1.55 -3.98
CA PRO A 82 21.93 0.14 -3.65
C PRO A 82 21.29 -0.05 -2.27
N LEU A 83 21.65 0.78 -1.28
CA LEU A 83 21.09 0.70 0.07
C LEU A 83 19.61 1.13 0.08
N VAL A 84 19.29 2.21 -0.63
CA VAL A 84 17.90 2.67 -0.81
C VAL A 84 17.07 1.61 -1.51
N TRP A 85 17.59 1.03 -2.58
CA TRP A 85 16.94 -0.05 -3.32
C TRP A 85 16.71 -1.30 -2.46
N LEU A 86 17.69 -1.72 -1.67
CA LEU A 86 17.53 -2.80 -0.70
C LEU A 86 16.46 -2.48 0.36
N GLY A 87 16.40 -1.24 0.83
CA GLY A 87 15.34 -0.76 1.71
C GLY A 87 13.95 -0.93 1.09
N PHE A 88 13.79 -0.56 -0.18
CA PHE A 88 12.53 -0.76 -0.91
C PHE A 88 12.17 -2.23 -1.08
N MET A 89 13.14 -3.08 -1.40
CA MET A 89 12.92 -4.53 -1.48
C MET A 89 12.47 -5.08 -0.12
N GLY A 90 13.08 -4.61 0.97
CA GLY A 90 12.64 -4.94 2.33
C GLY A 90 11.19 -4.55 2.60
N ILE A 91 10.81 -3.31 2.29
CA ILE A 91 9.42 -2.84 2.45
C ILE A 91 8.45 -3.66 1.58
N TRP A 92 8.84 -3.98 0.34
CA TRP A 92 8.03 -4.79 -0.56
C TRP A 92 7.79 -6.20 -0.01
N VAL A 93 8.82 -6.85 0.54
CA VAL A 93 8.70 -8.16 1.19
C VAL A 93 7.79 -8.09 2.41
N VAL A 94 7.90 -7.03 3.24
CA VAL A 94 6.98 -6.84 4.37
C VAL A 94 5.54 -6.71 3.90
N MET A 95 5.29 -5.94 2.82
CA MET A 95 3.94 -5.82 2.24
C MET A 95 3.42 -7.15 1.71
N LEU A 96 4.28 -7.96 1.09
CA LEU A 96 3.93 -9.31 0.65
C LEU A 96 3.50 -10.20 1.82
N VAL A 97 4.29 -10.23 2.91
CA VAL A 97 3.95 -11.00 4.12
C VAL A 97 2.62 -10.53 4.71
N VAL A 98 2.43 -9.22 4.82
CA VAL A 98 1.20 -8.62 5.32
C VAL A 98 0.00 -9.01 4.46
N ALA A 99 0.12 -8.93 3.14
CA ALA A 99 -0.93 -9.36 2.20
C ALA A 99 -1.30 -10.84 2.38
N ILE A 100 -0.32 -11.72 2.52
CA ILE A 100 -0.55 -13.16 2.72
C ILE A 100 -1.26 -13.41 4.06
N VAL A 101 -0.77 -12.82 5.16
CA VAL A 101 -1.35 -13.02 6.50
C VAL A 101 -2.80 -12.56 6.55
N TYR A 102 -3.11 -11.36 6.03
CA TYR A 102 -4.48 -10.85 6.02
C TYR A 102 -5.36 -11.58 5.01
N GLY A 103 -4.79 -12.07 3.90
CA GLY A 103 -5.47 -12.99 2.99
C GLY A 103 -5.91 -14.28 3.68
N ILE A 104 -5.02 -14.91 4.47
CA ILE A 104 -5.34 -16.13 5.23
C ILE A 104 -6.42 -15.85 6.27
N LYS A 105 -6.31 -14.77 7.04
CA LYS A 105 -7.33 -14.38 8.04
C LYS A 105 -8.69 -14.12 7.40
N ALA A 106 -8.72 -13.40 6.29
CA ALA A 106 -9.94 -13.19 5.51
C ALA A 106 -10.53 -14.51 4.98
N GLY A 107 -9.67 -15.48 4.65
CA GLY A 107 -10.08 -16.83 4.25
C GLY A 107 -10.75 -17.63 5.37
N ARG A 108 -10.39 -17.37 6.63
CA ARG A 108 -11.02 -17.95 7.82
C ARG A 108 -12.32 -17.26 8.23
N GLY A 109 -12.75 -16.24 7.50
CA GLY A 109 -13.93 -15.43 7.86
C GLY A 109 -13.66 -14.40 8.96
N GLU A 110 -12.39 -14.18 9.33
CA GLU A 110 -12.03 -13.19 10.34
C GLU A 110 -12.12 -11.76 9.76
N TRP A 111 -12.71 -10.83 10.50
CA TRP A 111 -12.73 -9.39 10.18
C TRP A 111 -11.42 -8.70 10.57
N ALA A 112 -10.30 -9.30 10.17
CA ALA A 112 -8.97 -8.83 10.49
C ALA A 112 -8.72 -7.45 9.88
N GLU A 113 -8.16 -6.53 10.66
CA GLU A 113 -7.95 -5.17 10.19
C GLU A 113 -6.56 -4.61 10.45
N TYR A 114 -6.07 -3.84 9.47
CA TYR A 114 -4.92 -2.97 9.69
C TYR A 114 -5.28 -1.88 10.70
N PRO A 115 -4.44 -1.58 11.70
CA PRO A 115 -4.79 -0.63 12.75
C PRO A 115 -5.21 0.75 12.24
N LEU A 116 -4.56 1.29 11.21
CA LEU A 116 -4.91 2.60 10.63
C LEU A 116 -5.89 2.47 9.45
N ILE A 117 -5.55 1.63 8.48
CA ILE A 117 -6.31 1.47 7.23
C ILE A 117 -7.67 0.79 7.47
N GLY A 118 -7.74 -0.13 8.42
CA GLY A 118 -8.98 -0.78 8.83
C GLY A 118 -9.99 0.20 9.38
N ARG A 119 -9.57 1.11 10.28
CA ARG A 119 -10.43 2.19 10.79
C ARG A 119 -10.99 3.07 9.67
N LEU A 120 -10.17 3.40 8.67
CA LEU A 120 -10.62 4.16 7.51
C LEU A 120 -11.63 3.39 6.66
N ALA A 121 -11.37 2.10 6.40
CA ALA A 121 -12.29 1.23 5.68
C ALA A 121 -13.63 1.06 6.42
N ARG A 122 -13.59 0.88 7.75
CA ARG A 122 -14.79 0.82 8.61
C ARG A 122 -15.61 2.10 8.53
N LYS A 123 -14.96 3.26 8.62
CA LYS A 123 -15.62 4.58 8.49
C LYS A 123 -16.27 4.74 7.12
N PHE A 124 -15.57 4.37 6.05
CA PHE A 124 -16.07 4.49 4.68
C PHE A 124 -17.28 3.58 4.42
N LEU A 125 -17.30 2.38 5.00
CA LEU A 125 -18.36 1.39 4.83
C LEU A 125 -19.42 1.40 5.94
N LYS A 126 -19.30 2.28 6.94
CA LYS A 126 -20.16 2.32 8.14
C LYS A 126 -20.29 0.97 8.85
N ILE A 127 -19.16 0.27 9.01
CA ILE A 127 -19.07 -1.05 9.66
C ILE A 127 -18.50 -0.88 11.07
N GLY A 128 -19.23 -1.36 12.07
CA GLY A 128 -18.82 -1.45 13.47
C GLY A 128 -17.87 -2.64 13.76
N PRO A 129 -17.52 -2.85 15.04
CA PRO A 129 -16.64 -3.95 15.45
C PRO A 129 -17.20 -5.31 15.00
N ALA A 130 -16.31 -6.22 14.58
CA ALA A 130 -16.66 -7.57 14.13
C ALA A 130 -17.69 -7.65 12.97
N GLY A 131 -17.89 -6.57 12.20
CA GLY A 131 -18.83 -6.56 11.08
C GLY A 131 -20.25 -6.07 11.43
N ALA A 132 -20.48 -5.62 12.68
CA ALA A 132 -21.76 -5.06 13.11
C ALA A 132 -22.15 -3.85 12.25
N PHE A 133 -23.43 -3.68 11.94
CA PHE A 133 -23.90 -2.54 11.16
C PHE A 133 -24.26 -1.35 12.07
N LEU A 134 -23.92 -0.13 11.65
CA LEU A 134 -24.18 1.08 12.43
C LEU A 134 -25.44 1.85 11.99
N GLU A 135 -26.30 1.32 11.11
CA GLU A 135 -27.47 2.04 10.57
C GLU A 135 -28.78 1.73 11.32
N GLN A 136 -28.73 1.81 12.65
CA GLN A 136 -29.93 1.96 13.49
C GLN A 136 -29.81 3.20 14.41
N ALA A 137 -29.14 4.26 13.95
CA ALA A 137 -29.05 5.51 14.71
C ALA A 137 -28.95 6.74 13.80
N SER A 138 -29.96 6.96 12.96
CA SER A 138 -30.37 8.29 12.45
C SER A 138 -31.67 8.16 11.67
#